data_AF-A0A6J8CPA7-F1
#
_entry.id   AF-A0A6J8CPA7-F1
#
_cell.length_a   1.000
_cell.length_b   1.000
_cell.length_c   1.000
_cell.angle_alpha   90.00
_cell.angle_beta   90.00
_cell.angle_gamma   90.00
#
_symmetry.space_group_name_H-M   'P 1'
#
loop_
_entity.id
_entity.type
_entity.pdbx_description
1 polymer ?
#
loop_
_entity_poly.entity_id
_entity_poly.type
_entity_poly.pdbx_seq_one_letter_code
_entity_poly.pdbx_strand_id
1 'polypeptide(L)'
;MSDFQIVKSRKNRKKNTPMIIKNAEATTEKHIITDGNTINRKLQDSMCLLKASEFYSQVRDLIADHHIDAIVCYGIGNFAECCIARYQLALLVLLREDIIQIPKSSCHFYDPKFYNEEELYLKDAGFALIPENEEGKRKAEKNTFFICHTVGRVYIIT
;
A
#
# COMPACT_ATOMS: atom_id res chain seq x y z
N MET A 1 -7.48 -25.89 41.81
CA MET A 1 -7.26 -26.61 40.54
C MET A 1 -8.60 -26.58 39.84
N SER A 2 -8.76 -25.70 38.86
CA SER A 2 -10.06 -25.45 38.22
C SER A 2 -10.15 -26.25 36.92
N ASP A 3 -11.14 -27.13 36.87
CA ASP A 3 -11.41 -28.07 35.79
C ASP A 3 -11.82 -27.34 34.50
N PHE A 4 -11.13 -27.63 33.40
CA PHE A 4 -11.53 -27.21 32.07
C PHE A 4 -12.51 -28.24 31.49
N GLN A 5 -13.72 -27.80 31.12
CA GLN A 5 -14.70 -28.63 30.43
C GLN A 5 -14.57 -28.46 28.91
N ILE A 6 -14.29 -29.56 28.21
CA ILE A 6 -14.27 -29.60 26.73
C ILE A 6 -15.71 -29.64 26.22
N VAL A 7 -16.10 -28.67 25.38
CA VAL A 7 -17.39 -28.67 24.69
C VAL A 7 -17.27 -29.31 23.29
N LYS A 8 -18.14 -30.29 22.99
CA LYS A 8 -18.21 -30.90 21.65
C LYS A 8 -18.98 -29.97 20.71
N SER A 9 -18.28 -29.34 19.79
CA SER A 9 -18.93 -28.62 18.68
C SER A 9 -19.73 -29.59 17.80
N ARG A 10 -21.02 -29.31 17.61
CA ARG A 10 -21.88 -30.03 16.64
C ARG A 10 -21.39 -29.72 15.22
N LYS A 11 -20.70 -30.67 14.59
CA LYS A 11 -20.42 -30.63 13.14
C LYS A 11 -21.73 -30.82 12.37
N ASN A 12 -22.34 -29.73 11.92
CA ASN A 12 -23.33 -29.77 10.85
C ASN A 12 -22.63 -30.20 9.55
N ARG A 13 -22.79 -31.48 9.19
CA ARG A 13 -22.31 -32.05 7.94
C ARG A 13 -23.15 -31.50 6.78
N LYS A 14 -22.76 -30.35 6.20
CA LYS A 14 -23.28 -29.94 4.88
C LYS A 14 -22.89 -31.03 3.88
N LYS A 15 -23.87 -31.56 3.14
CA LYS A 15 -23.66 -32.53 2.07
C LYS A 15 -22.69 -31.93 1.05
N ASN A 16 -21.61 -32.66 0.75
CA ASN A 16 -20.69 -32.32 -0.33
C ASN A 16 -21.43 -32.48 -1.67
N THR A 17 -21.95 -31.39 -2.20
CA THR A 17 -22.12 -31.25 -3.64
C THR A 17 -20.73 -31.00 -4.21
N PRO A 18 -20.28 -31.70 -5.27
CA PRO A 18 -18.98 -31.42 -5.87
C PRO A 18 -18.96 -29.95 -6.28
N MET A 19 -18.07 -29.17 -5.68
CA MET A 19 -17.78 -27.82 -6.14
C MET A 19 -17.13 -27.99 -7.51
N ILE A 20 -17.90 -27.73 -8.56
CA ILE A 20 -17.32 -27.37 -9.84
C ILE A 20 -16.47 -26.15 -9.54
N ILE A 21 -15.15 -26.34 -9.53
CA ILE A 21 -14.19 -25.26 -9.59
C ILE A 21 -14.43 -24.63 -10.96
N LYS A 22 -15.36 -23.67 -11.01
CA LYS A 22 -15.26 -22.66 -12.05
C LYS A 22 -13.93 -21.99 -11.77
N ASN A 23 -13.00 -22.13 -12.71
CA ASN A 23 -11.82 -21.28 -12.76
C ASN A 23 -12.29 -19.89 -12.38
N ALA A 24 -11.77 -19.35 -11.28
CA ALA A 24 -11.98 -17.96 -10.95
C ALA A 24 -11.25 -17.20 -12.05
N GLU A 25 -11.96 -16.98 -13.17
CA GLU A 25 -11.61 -15.94 -14.12
C GLU A 25 -11.36 -14.71 -13.26
N ALA A 26 -10.12 -14.22 -13.35
CA ALA A 26 -9.74 -12.96 -12.72
C ALA A 26 -10.83 -11.97 -13.08
N THR A 27 -11.62 -11.55 -12.09
CA THR A 27 -12.55 -10.45 -12.24
C THR A 27 -11.70 -9.30 -12.73
N THR A 28 -11.80 -9.01 -14.02
CA THR A 28 -11.15 -7.85 -14.63
C THR A 28 -11.77 -6.67 -13.91
N GLU A 29 -11.08 -6.14 -12.90
CA GLU A 29 -11.42 -4.86 -12.31
C GLU A 29 -11.52 -3.89 -13.50
N LYS A 30 -12.70 -3.31 -13.67
CA LYS A 30 -12.96 -2.39 -14.77
C LYS A 30 -12.09 -1.17 -14.52
N HIS A 31 -10.92 -1.11 -15.16
CA HIS A 31 -10.06 0.07 -15.17
C HIS A 31 -10.86 1.26 -15.72
N ILE A 32 -11.18 2.21 -14.85
CA ILE A 32 -11.74 3.49 -15.22
C ILE A 32 -10.56 4.38 -15.55
N ILE A 33 -10.32 4.58 -16.84
CA ILE A 33 -9.32 5.52 -17.34
C ILE A 33 -9.51 6.85 -16.62
N THR A 34 -8.52 7.20 -15.81
CA THR A 34 -8.52 8.41 -14.99
C THR A 34 -7.30 9.23 -15.39
N ASP A 35 -7.51 10.47 -15.80
CA ASP A 35 -6.42 11.36 -16.20
C ASP A 35 -5.58 11.83 -14.99
N GLY A 36 -4.33 12.24 -15.24
CA GLY A 36 -3.40 12.67 -14.21
C GLY A 36 -3.88 13.89 -13.38
N ASN A 37 -4.70 14.78 -13.94
CA ASN A 37 -5.25 15.90 -13.16
C ASN A 37 -6.28 15.41 -12.14
N THR A 38 -7.10 14.44 -12.53
CA THR A 38 -8.05 13.81 -11.62
C THR A 38 -7.33 13.06 -10.50
N ILE A 39 -6.24 12.34 -10.82
CA ILE A 39 -5.38 11.70 -9.80
C ILE A 39 -4.81 12.75 -8.84
N ASN A 40 -4.20 13.82 -9.37
CA ASN A 40 -3.63 14.89 -8.56
C ASN A 40 -4.66 15.50 -7.61
N ARG A 41 -5.83 15.89 -8.12
CA ARG A 41 -6.89 16.49 -7.30
C ARG A 41 -7.29 15.58 -6.15
N LYS A 42 -7.60 14.31 -6.45
CA LYS A 42 -8.00 13.35 -5.40
C LYS A 42 -6.89 13.13 -4.37
N LEU A 43 -5.62 13.12 -4.80
CA LEU A 43 -4.47 12.97 -3.91
C LEU A 43 -4.35 14.19 -2.99
N GLN A 44 -4.44 15.40 -3.54
CA GLN A 44 -4.41 16.64 -2.76
C GLN A 44 -5.56 16.72 -1.74
N ASP A 45 -6.77 16.33 -2.12
CA ASP A 45 -7.91 16.24 -1.20
C ASP A 45 -7.62 15.27 -0.05
N SER A 46 -7.05 14.11 -0.37
CA SER A 46 -6.68 13.09 0.63
C SER A 46 -5.55 13.58 1.56
N MET A 47 -4.56 14.30 1.01
CA MET A 47 -3.48 14.92 1.78
C MET A 47 -4.05 16.00 2.72
N CYS A 48 -4.96 16.85 2.24
CA CYS A 48 -5.57 17.90 3.06
C CYS A 48 -6.32 17.29 4.26
N LEU A 49 -7.18 16.29 4.02
CA LEU A 49 -7.93 15.60 5.06
C LEU A 49 -7.01 14.86 6.04
N LEU A 50 -5.99 14.18 5.52
CA LEU A 50 -5.04 13.44 6.35
C LEU A 50 -4.21 14.39 7.23
N LYS A 51 -3.71 15.49 6.68
CA LYS A 51 -2.89 16.49 7.40
C LYS A 51 -3.65 17.14 8.55
N ALA A 52 -4.98 17.29 8.42
CA ALA A 52 -5.85 17.80 9.47
C ALA A 52 -6.18 16.76 10.56
N SER A 53 -5.81 15.49 10.39
CA SER A 53 -6.14 14.42 11.34
C SER A 53 -5.13 14.33 12.48
N GLU A 54 -5.60 13.90 13.66
CA GLU A 54 -4.73 13.57 14.79
C GLU A 54 -3.76 12.43 14.46
N PHE A 55 -4.23 11.45 13.67
CA PHE A 55 -3.42 10.34 13.19
C PHE A 55 -2.14 10.82 12.50
N TYR A 56 -2.24 11.82 11.62
CA TYR A 56 -1.06 12.35 10.95
C TYR A 56 -0.10 13.02 11.93
N SER A 57 -0.60 13.78 12.92
CA SER A 57 0.25 14.36 13.96
C SER A 57 1.01 13.28 14.74
N GLN A 58 0.32 12.22 15.15
CA GLN A 58 0.95 11.12 15.89
C GLN A 58 2.04 10.41 15.07
N VAL A 59 1.78 10.14 13.79
CA VAL A 59 2.78 9.53 12.91
C VAL A 59 3.95 10.48 12.65
N ARG A 60 3.67 11.77 12.45
CA ARG A 60 4.67 12.82 12.29
C ARG A 60 5.64 12.83 13.46
N ASP A 61 5.10 12.88 14.69
CA ASP A 61 5.89 12.95 15.91
C ASP A 61 6.69 11.64 16.13
N LEU A 62 6.12 10.49 15.79
CA LEU A 62 6.81 9.20 15.89
C LEU A 62 8.07 9.13 15.02
N ILE A 63 8.06 9.75 13.84
CA ILE A 63 9.18 9.69 12.90
C ILE A 63 10.09 10.92 12.95
N ALA A 64 9.74 11.97 13.71
CA ALA A 64 10.42 13.26 13.71
C ALA A 64 11.92 13.15 14.03
N ASP A 65 12.29 12.25 14.94
CA ASP A 65 13.67 12.09 15.40
C ASP A 65 14.48 11.08 14.55
N HIS A 66 13.91 10.52 13.49
CA HIS A 66 14.56 9.52 12.67
C HIS A 66 15.21 10.15 11.43
N HIS A 67 16.52 9.91 11.27
CA HIS A 67 17.22 10.28 10.05
C HIS A 67 16.94 9.25 8.95
N ILE A 68 16.26 9.67 7.88
CA ILE A 68 15.82 8.81 6.77
C ILE A 68 16.41 9.37 5.47
N ASP A 69 17.15 8.53 4.74
CA ASP A 69 17.83 8.87 3.49
C ASP A 69 17.13 8.32 2.24
N ALA A 70 16.20 7.38 2.43
CA ALA A 70 15.38 6.82 1.36
C ALA A 70 14.03 6.34 1.87
N ILE A 71 13.07 6.34 0.96
CA ILE A 71 11.78 5.67 1.13
C ILE A 71 11.70 4.57 0.08
N VAL A 72 11.23 3.39 0.49
CA VAL A 72 10.87 2.31 -0.42
C VAL A 72 9.48 1.85 -0.05
N CYS A 73 8.55 1.96 -0.99
CA CYS A 73 7.17 1.56 -0.81
C CYS A 73 6.80 0.43 -1.77
N TYR A 74 6.40 -0.70 -1.20
CA TYR A 74 5.78 -1.80 -1.90
C TYR A 74 4.28 -1.84 -1.59
N GLY A 75 3.44 -2.14 -2.58
CA GLY A 75 2.07 -2.55 -2.30
C GLY A 75 1.03 -1.44 -2.08
N ILE A 76 1.22 -0.22 -2.59
CA ILE A 76 0.23 0.87 -2.41
C ILE A 76 -1.17 0.49 -2.95
N GLY A 77 -1.22 -0.26 -4.04
CA GLY A 77 -2.40 -0.53 -4.83
C GLY A 77 -2.76 0.61 -5.79
N ASN A 78 -3.94 0.49 -6.40
CA ASN A 78 -4.45 1.48 -7.35
C ASN A 78 -4.97 2.74 -6.63
N PHE A 79 -4.12 3.73 -6.42
CA PHE A 79 -4.49 4.99 -5.77
C PHE A 79 -5.41 5.89 -6.63
N ALA A 80 -5.51 5.67 -7.94
CA ALA A 80 -6.48 6.35 -8.80
C ALA A 80 -7.93 5.99 -8.44
N GLU A 81 -8.18 4.72 -8.10
CA GLU A 81 -9.52 4.18 -7.84
C GLU A 81 -9.76 3.90 -6.35
N CYS A 82 -8.79 3.29 -5.66
CA CYS A 82 -8.91 2.89 -4.25
C CYS A 82 -8.56 4.06 -3.31
N CYS A 83 -9.52 4.42 -2.45
CA CYS A 83 -9.32 5.48 -1.45
C CYS A 83 -8.23 5.11 -0.43
N ILE A 84 -8.13 3.84 -0.02
CA ILE A 84 -7.13 3.38 0.96
C ILE A 84 -5.72 3.53 0.37
N ALA A 85 -5.51 3.05 -0.85
CA ALA A 85 -4.26 3.21 -1.60
C ALA A 85 -3.87 4.68 -1.74
N ARG A 86 -4.86 5.55 -1.99
CA ARG A 86 -4.64 6.98 -2.07
C ARG A 86 -4.22 7.62 -0.76
N TYR A 87 -4.82 7.24 0.36
CA TYR A 87 -4.40 7.72 1.68
C TYR A 87 -3.01 7.21 2.06
N GLN A 88 -2.64 6.00 1.66
CA GLN A 88 -1.28 5.46 1.83
C GLN A 88 -0.25 6.29 1.06
N LEU A 89 -0.53 6.60 -0.21
CA LEU A 89 0.33 7.50 -0.98
C LEU A 89 0.36 8.92 -0.38
N ALA A 90 -0.79 9.47 0.03
CA ALA A 90 -0.89 10.78 0.65
C ALA A 90 -0.04 10.89 1.92
N LEU A 91 -0.08 9.87 2.79
CA LEU A 91 0.74 9.81 3.99
C LEU A 91 2.22 9.89 3.65
N LEU A 92 2.67 9.06 2.71
CA LEU A 92 4.06 9.02 2.26
C LEU A 92 4.55 10.36 1.70
N VAL A 93 3.74 10.99 0.85
CA VAL A 93 4.06 12.31 0.28
C VAL A 93 4.15 13.35 1.39
N LEU A 94 3.20 13.39 2.33
CA LEU A 94 3.21 14.34 3.44
C LEU A 94 4.39 14.14 4.39
N LEU A 95 4.72 12.90 4.78
CA LEU A 95 5.88 12.63 5.64
C LEU A 95 7.18 13.04 4.95
N ARG A 96 7.28 12.81 3.63
CA ARG A 96 8.41 13.27 2.82
C ARG A 96 8.49 14.79 2.78
N GLU A 97 7.39 15.49 2.60
CA GLU A 97 7.37 16.95 2.43
C GLU A 97 7.59 17.70 3.75
N ASP A 98 6.91 17.30 4.83
CA ASP A 98 6.87 18.07 6.07
C ASP A 98 8.01 17.74 7.05
N ILE A 99 8.66 16.57 6.92
CA ILE A 99 9.66 16.09 7.89
C ILE A 99 10.93 15.58 7.20
N ILE A 100 10.81 14.50 6.41
CA ILE A 100 11.96 13.72 5.95
C ILE A 100 12.80 14.52 4.92
N GLN A 101 12.13 15.27 4.04
CA GLN A 101 12.73 16.25 3.12
C GLN A 101 13.80 15.71 2.15
N ILE A 102 13.86 14.40 1.92
CA ILE A 102 14.74 13.78 0.90
C ILE A 102 14.28 14.07 -0.53
N PRO A 103 15.15 13.99 -1.55
CA PRO A 103 14.72 14.10 -2.96
C PRO A 103 13.64 13.08 -3.32
N LYS A 104 12.67 13.47 -4.16
CA LYS A 104 11.62 12.54 -4.63
C LYS A 104 12.20 11.33 -5.37
N SER A 105 13.33 11.49 -6.05
CA SER A 105 14.10 10.40 -6.68
C SER A 105 14.68 9.38 -5.68
N SER A 106 14.74 9.72 -4.39
CA SER A 106 15.10 8.78 -3.31
C SER A 106 13.90 8.05 -2.71
N CYS A 107 12.69 8.29 -3.22
CA CYS A 107 11.47 7.57 -2.88
C CYS A 107 11.13 6.61 -4.02
N HIS A 108 11.18 5.30 -3.73
CA HIS A 108 11.00 4.24 -4.71
C HIS A 108 9.66 3.55 -4.49
N PHE A 109 8.90 3.36 -5.58
CA PHE A 109 7.58 2.76 -5.52
C PHE A 109 7.51 1.52 -6.41
N TYR A 110 6.82 0.50 -5.91
CA TYR A 110 6.47 -0.68 -6.67
C TYR A 110 5.13 -1.24 -6.23
N ASP A 111 4.27 -1.49 -7.20
CA ASP A 111 3.11 -2.35 -7.00
C ASP A 111 2.75 -3.02 -8.33
N PRO A 112 2.60 -4.36 -8.39
CA PRO A 112 2.14 -5.02 -9.60
C PRO A 112 0.73 -4.60 -10.05
N LYS A 113 -0.02 -3.91 -9.18
CA LYS A 113 -1.35 -3.40 -9.49
C LYS A 113 -1.34 -2.08 -10.24
N PHE A 114 -0.25 -1.30 -10.24
CA PHE A 114 -0.28 0.05 -10.83
C PHE A 114 -0.78 0.04 -12.28
N TYR A 115 -1.61 1.03 -12.59
CA TYR A 115 -1.97 1.37 -13.95
C TYR A 115 -0.92 2.28 -14.59
N ASN A 116 -0.88 2.31 -15.92
CA ASN A 116 0.08 3.12 -16.68
C ASN A 116 -0.02 4.61 -16.31
N GLU A 117 -1.22 5.10 -16.06
CA GLU A 117 -1.47 6.50 -15.67
C GLU A 117 -0.92 6.80 -14.28
N GLU A 118 -0.96 5.82 -13.36
CA GLU A 118 -0.42 5.93 -12.01
C GLU A 118 1.11 5.93 -12.03
N GLU A 119 1.70 5.04 -12.82
CA GLU A 119 3.15 5.03 -13.05
C GLU A 119 3.63 6.35 -13.66
N LEU A 120 2.96 6.82 -14.71
CA LEU A 120 3.30 8.07 -15.37
C LEU A 120 3.15 9.25 -14.41
N TYR A 121 2.07 9.30 -13.64
CA TYR A 121 1.86 10.31 -12.61
C TYR A 121 3.01 10.35 -11.60
N LEU A 122 3.46 9.20 -11.09
CA LEU A 122 4.57 9.12 -10.15
C LEU A 122 5.89 9.57 -10.79
N LYS A 123 6.17 9.13 -12.02
CA LYS A 123 7.35 9.52 -12.80
C LYS A 123 7.38 11.03 -13.06
N ASP A 124 6.28 11.60 -13.54
CA ASP A 124 6.12 13.03 -13.82
C ASP A 124 6.23 13.88 -12.54
N ALA A 125 5.78 13.34 -11.41
CA ALA A 125 5.95 13.97 -10.11
C ALA A 125 7.39 13.93 -9.58
N GLY A 126 8.30 13.18 -10.22
CA GLY A 126 9.72 13.05 -9.88
C GLY A 126 10.06 11.89 -8.94
N PHE A 127 9.14 10.95 -8.71
CA PHE A 127 9.38 9.76 -7.92
C PHE A 127 10.03 8.64 -8.73
N ALA A 128 10.77 7.75 -8.07
CA ALA A 128 11.38 6.61 -8.71
C ALA A 128 10.44 5.40 -8.71
N LEU A 129 10.30 4.72 -9.85
CA LEU A 129 9.64 3.42 -9.91
C LEU A 129 10.69 2.31 -9.92
N ILE A 130 10.40 1.24 -9.21
CA ILE A 130 11.17 0.00 -9.29
C ILE A 130 10.67 -0.76 -10.52
N PRO A 131 11.54 -1.13 -11.47
CA PRO A 131 11.12 -1.70 -12.75
C PRO A 131 10.66 -3.16 -12.65
N GLU A 132 11.06 -3.87 -11.60
CA GLU A 132 10.83 -5.30 -11.45
C GLU A 132 10.40 -5.68 -10.03
N ASN A 133 9.75 -6.85 -9.91
CA ASN A 133 9.37 -7.39 -8.62
C ASN A 133 10.61 -7.90 -7.87
N GLU A 134 11.11 -7.11 -6.93
CA GLU A 134 12.20 -7.51 -6.05
C GLU A 134 11.76 -8.46 -4.92
N GLU A 135 10.46 -8.79 -4.83
CA GLU A 135 9.87 -9.64 -3.77
C GLU A 135 10.19 -9.14 -2.34
N GLY A 136 10.41 -7.83 -2.17
CA GLY A 136 10.81 -7.24 -0.90
C GLY A 136 12.24 -7.60 -0.45
N LYS A 137 13.08 -8.13 -1.34
CA LYS A 137 14.47 -8.56 -1.05
C LYS A 137 15.51 -7.44 -1.20
N ARG A 138 15.07 -6.20 -1.36
CA ARG A 138 15.96 -5.04 -1.50
C ARG A 138 16.81 -4.86 -0.25
N LYS A 139 18.12 -4.73 -0.45
CA LYS A 139 19.07 -4.42 0.61
C LYS A 139 18.95 -2.94 1.01
N ALA A 140 18.94 -2.67 2.31
CA ALA A 140 19.02 -1.32 2.85
C ALA A 140 20.48 -0.84 2.83
N GLU A 141 20.85 -0.03 1.84
CA GLU A 141 22.22 0.53 1.73
C GLU A 141 22.42 1.81 2.54
N LYS A 142 21.31 2.47 2.89
CA LYS A 142 21.23 3.73 3.65
C LYS A 142 20.05 3.65 4.62
N ASN A 143 19.88 4.64 5.50
CA ASN A 143 18.76 4.64 6.45
C ASN A 143 17.44 4.75 5.69
N THR A 144 16.81 3.60 5.45
CA THR A 144 15.71 3.48 4.49
C THR A 144 14.44 3.18 5.24
N PHE A 145 13.42 4.00 5.00
CA PHE A 145 12.07 3.78 5.50
C PHE A 145 11.33 2.88 4.53
N PHE A 146 11.18 1.61 4.93
CA PHE A 146 10.43 0.62 4.16
C PHE A 146 8.97 0.62 4.59
N ILE A 147 8.09 0.77 3.61
CA ILE A 147 6.66 0.61 3.81
C ILE A 147 6.16 -0.48 2.86
N CYS A 148 5.52 -1.49 3.43
CA CYS A 148 4.83 -2.52 2.67
C CYS A 148 3.35 -2.45 3.06
N HIS A 149 2.55 -1.83 2.22
CA HIS A 149 1.11 -1.83 2.39
C HIS A 149 0.58 -3.11 1.74
N THR A 150 0.08 -4.06 2.51
CA THR A 150 -0.62 -5.21 1.93
C THR A 150 -1.95 -5.39 2.63
N VAL A 151 -3.03 -5.29 1.85
CA VAL A 151 -4.33 -5.89 2.21
C VAL A 151 -4.55 -7.04 1.24
N GLY A 152 -3.79 -8.12 1.38
CA GLY A 152 -3.99 -9.34 0.57
C GLY A 152 -2.73 -10.15 0.31
N ARG A 153 -2.67 -11.32 0.96
CA ARG A 153 -1.76 -12.45 0.73
C ARG A 153 -0.27 -12.17 0.92
N VAL A 154 0.19 -12.47 2.13
CA VAL A 154 1.57 -12.84 2.42
C VAL A 154 1.92 -14.05 1.54
N TYR A 155 2.79 -13.87 0.54
CA TYR A 155 3.50 -15.00 -0.06
C TYR A 155 4.62 -15.38 0.91
N ILE A 156 4.38 -16.39 1.75
CA ILE A 156 5.46 -17.06 2.48
C ILE A 156 6.22 -17.86 1.41
N ILE A 157 7.41 -17.39 1.05
CA ILE A 157 8.38 -18.22 0.33
C ILE A 157 9.21 -18.90 1.41
N THR A 158 8.96 -20.20 1.60
CA THR A 158 9.81 -21.12 2.40
C THR A 158 11.08 -21.44 1.68
#